data_AF-A0A4S8LDV7-F1
#
_entry.id   AF-A0A4S8LDV7-F1
#
_cell.length_a   1.000
_cell.length_b   1.000
_cell.length_c   1.000
_cell.angle_alpha   90.00
_cell.angle_beta   90.00
_cell.angle_gamma   90.00
#
_symmetry.space_group_name_H-M   'P 1'
#
loop_
_entity.id
_entity.type
_entity.pdbx_description
1 polymer ?
#
loop_
_entity_poly.entity_id
_entity_poly.type
_entity_poly.pdbx_seq_one_letter_code
_entity_poly.pdbx_strand_id
1 'polypeptide(L)'
;KRVKRKRVLTKIEARDRWFLLWFIVTTGCRRIPWNEFYKNAKKKPSLFPLIPDMPCCDNCHPDRFLVPTIQLTDPNQLQAPGRTHKSSEELQNAIKTKLRVLREEIVQRAYPNQYIITGKVILQDDVINSLADHARLITSVEVIKKRVRWHWTDTYGTAVVDAIAEVLQDYPDTRQIEQEKRERERAEKVLQGMKKQEFQDKLKKLSATCFDAVESVTRPGHE
;
A
#
# COMPACT_ATOMS: atom_id res chain seq x y z
N LYS A 1 -25.63 -6.11 -3.58
CA LYS A 1 -24.74 -4.94 -3.79
C LYS A 1 -25.44 -3.92 -4.70
N ARG A 2 -25.86 -2.76 -4.19
CA ARG A 2 -26.46 -1.69 -5.04
C ARG A 2 -25.37 -1.12 -5.94
N VAL A 3 -25.51 -1.28 -7.26
CA VAL A 3 -24.64 -0.64 -8.25
C VAL A 3 -24.87 0.87 -8.14
N LYS A 4 -23.86 1.63 -7.71
CA LYS A 4 -23.93 3.10 -7.69
C LYS A 4 -24.14 3.59 -9.13
N ARG A 5 -25.27 4.25 -9.40
CA ARG A 5 -25.54 4.88 -10.70
C ARG A 5 -24.41 5.86 -11.01
N LYS A 6 -23.77 5.74 -12.19
CA LYS A 6 -22.73 6.67 -12.63
C LYS A 6 -23.34 8.07 -12.65
N ARG A 7 -22.69 9.03 -11.96
CA ARG A 7 -23.10 10.42 -11.95
C ARG A 7 -23.11 10.94 -13.39
N VAL A 8 -24.25 11.47 -13.84
CA VAL A 8 -24.35 12.07 -15.16
C VAL A 8 -23.46 13.30 -15.15
N LEU A 9 -22.41 13.30 -15.97
CA LEU A 9 -21.51 14.44 -16.10
C LEU A 9 -22.24 15.58 -16.79
N THR A 10 -22.07 16.79 -16.27
CA THR A 10 -22.55 17.99 -16.95
C THR A 10 -21.79 18.17 -18.27
N LYS A 11 -22.38 18.93 -19.22
CA LYS A 11 -21.73 19.21 -20.52
C LYS A 11 -20.36 19.87 -20.35
N ILE A 12 -20.19 20.68 -19.30
CA ILE A 12 -18.93 21.36 -18.96
C ILE A 12 -17.89 20.32 -18.51
N GLU A 13 -18.23 19.47 -17.55
CA GLU A 13 -17.32 18.42 -17.06
C GLU A 13 -16.93 17.43 -18.16
N ALA A 14 -17.86 17.09 -19.07
CA ALA A 14 -17.58 16.23 -20.20
C ALA A 14 -16.58 16.85 -21.18
N ARG A 15 -16.74 18.15 -21.47
CA ARG A 15 -15.80 18.93 -22.28
C ARG A 15 -14.42 18.97 -21.63
N ASP A 16 -14.33 19.37 -20.37
CA ASP A 16 -13.06 19.52 -19.66
C ASP A 16 -12.29 18.19 -19.61
N ARG A 17 -13.01 17.10 -19.33
CA ARG A 17 -12.44 15.75 -19.33
C ARG A 17 -11.92 15.33 -20.70
N TRP A 18 -12.62 15.68 -21.79
CA TRP A 18 -12.16 15.37 -23.14
C TRP A 18 -10.85 16.10 -23.48
N PHE A 19 -10.74 17.39 -23.15
CA PHE A 19 -9.52 18.15 -23.38
C PHE A 19 -8.35 17.67 -22.51
N LEU A 20 -8.61 17.29 -21.25
CA LEU A 20 -7.60 16.67 -20.39
C LEU A 20 -7.12 15.34 -20.97
N LEU A 21 -8.05 14.50 -21.45
CA LEU A 21 -7.70 13.24 -22.10
C LEU A 21 -6.86 13.49 -23.36
N TRP A 22 -7.28 14.44 -24.21
CA TRP A 22 -6.54 14.82 -25.40
C TRP A 22 -5.12 15.31 -25.07
N PHE A 23 -4.97 16.14 -24.03
CA PHE A 23 -3.66 16.58 -23.54
C PHE A 23 -2.76 15.41 -23.11
N ILE A 24 -3.31 14.39 -22.43
CA ILE A 24 -2.55 13.23 -21.97
C ILE A 24 -2.09 12.36 -23.15
N VAL A 25 -3.01 12.06 -24.08
CA VAL A 25 -2.78 11.06 -25.15
C VAL A 25 -2.14 11.62 -26.42
N THR A 26 -2.08 12.95 -26.57
CA THR A 26 -1.49 13.56 -27.77
C THR A 26 0.00 13.24 -27.89
N THR A 27 0.42 12.85 -29.09
CA THR A 27 1.83 12.69 -29.46
C THR A 27 2.40 13.96 -30.11
N GLY A 28 1.54 14.91 -30.48
CA GLY A 28 1.93 16.22 -31.02
C GLY A 28 2.17 17.27 -29.93
N CYS A 29 2.29 18.54 -30.31
CA CYS A 29 2.53 19.64 -29.36
C CYS A 29 1.42 19.72 -28.29
N ARG A 30 1.81 19.64 -27.00
CA ARG A 30 0.87 19.71 -25.86
C ARG A 30 0.18 21.07 -25.69
N ARG A 31 0.65 22.12 -26.37
CA ARG A 31 -0.02 23.43 -26.38
C ARG A 31 -1.31 23.42 -27.21
N ILE A 32 -1.46 22.50 -28.16
CA ILE A 32 -2.61 22.46 -29.08
C ILE A 32 -3.93 22.23 -28.32
N PRO A 33 -4.07 21.19 -27.47
CA PRO A 33 -5.30 20.98 -26.69
C PRO A 33 -5.66 22.19 -25.81
N TRP A 34 -4.67 22.84 -25.19
CA TRP A 34 -4.91 24.00 -24.34
C TRP A 34 -5.27 25.26 -25.13
N ASN A 35 -4.62 25.48 -26.28
CA ASN A 35 -4.96 26.59 -27.17
C ASN A 35 -6.40 26.49 -27.65
N GLU A 36 -6.86 25.28 -27.99
CA GLU A 36 -8.23 25.02 -28.41
C GLU A 36 -9.21 25.15 -27.22
N PHE A 37 -8.87 24.57 -26.06
CA PHE A 37 -9.68 24.65 -24.84
C PHE A 37 -10.00 26.08 -24.43
N TYR A 38 -8.96 26.93 -24.42
CA TYR A 38 -9.05 28.33 -24.02
C TYR A 38 -9.38 29.28 -25.18
N LYS A 39 -9.50 28.76 -26.40
CA LYS A 39 -9.70 29.54 -27.64
C LYS A 39 -8.66 30.65 -27.79
N ASN A 40 -7.38 30.33 -27.56
CA ASN A 40 -6.29 31.30 -27.54
C ASN A 40 -6.12 32.03 -28.88
N ALA A 41 -6.50 31.41 -30.01
CA ALA A 41 -6.52 32.06 -31.32
C ALA A 41 -7.47 33.28 -31.40
N LYS A 42 -8.48 33.36 -30.53
CA LYS A 42 -9.43 34.48 -30.44
C LYS A 42 -9.00 35.56 -29.44
N LYS A 43 -7.94 35.31 -28.66
CA LYS A 43 -7.44 36.24 -27.65
C LYS A 43 -6.43 37.18 -28.29
N LYS A 44 -6.30 38.38 -27.72
CA LYS A 44 -5.21 39.30 -28.10
C LYS A 44 -3.85 38.60 -27.84
N PRO A 45 -2.85 38.83 -28.70
CA PRO A 45 -1.51 38.29 -28.48
C PRO A 45 -0.97 38.73 -27.11
N SER A 46 -0.15 37.88 -26.50
CA SER A 46 0.54 38.18 -25.24
C SER A 46 1.31 39.49 -25.36
N LEU A 47 1.21 40.36 -24.35
CA LEU A 47 2.03 41.57 -24.25
C LEU A 47 3.51 41.24 -24.02
N PHE A 48 3.80 40.02 -23.57
CA PHE A 48 5.15 39.55 -23.35
C PHE A 48 5.65 38.79 -24.59
N PRO A 49 6.81 39.17 -25.14
CA PRO A 49 7.41 38.47 -26.27
C PRO A 49 7.82 37.05 -25.87
N LEU A 50 7.93 36.17 -26.87
CA LEU A 50 8.45 34.82 -26.66
C LEU A 50 9.93 34.94 -26.25
N ILE A 51 10.28 34.35 -25.11
CA ILE A 51 11.68 34.27 -24.67
C ILE A 51 12.41 33.34 -25.65
N PRO A 52 13.52 33.78 -26.27
CA PRO A 52 14.34 32.93 -27.13
C PRO A 52 14.77 31.66 -26.38
N ASP A 53 14.87 30.55 -27.10
CA ASP A 53 15.33 29.24 -26.58
C ASP A 53 14.46 28.57 -25.51
N MET A 54 13.31 29.13 -25.13
CA MET A 54 12.38 28.46 -24.21
C MET A 54 11.77 27.20 -24.85
N PRO A 55 11.93 26.02 -24.24
CA PRO A 55 11.37 24.78 -24.77
C PRO A 55 9.83 24.85 -24.80
N CYS A 56 9.25 24.39 -25.90
CA CYS A 56 7.79 24.41 -26.10
C CYS A 56 7.02 23.47 -25.14
N CYS A 57 7.33 22.17 -25.18
CA CYS A 57 6.81 21.09 -24.34
C CYS A 57 7.66 19.82 -24.54
N ASP A 58 7.42 18.79 -23.72
CA ASP A 58 8.06 17.48 -23.75
C ASP A 58 7.90 16.76 -25.11
N ASN A 59 6.74 16.87 -25.75
CA ASN A 59 6.55 16.27 -27.08
C ASN A 59 7.33 16.99 -28.20
N CYS A 60 7.62 18.29 -28.05
CA CYS A 60 8.35 19.07 -29.05
C CYS A 60 9.87 19.03 -28.86
N HIS A 61 10.33 18.89 -27.61
CA HIS A 61 11.75 18.86 -27.26
C HIS A 61 12.01 17.79 -26.20
N PRO A 62 11.84 16.50 -26.51
CA PRO A 62 11.92 15.42 -25.53
C PRO A 62 13.29 15.35 -24.83
N ASP A 63 14.35 15.74 -25.53
CA ASP A 63 15.72 15.87 -25.06
C ASP A 63 15.90 16.92 -23.94
N ARG A 64 15.05 17.94 -23.91
CA ARG A 64 15.10 19.03 -22.92
C ARG A 64 14.32 18.74 -21.64
N PHE A 65 13.54 17.66 -21.62
CA PHE A 65 12.78 17.23 -20.44
C PHE A 65 13.35 15.91 -19.93
N LEU A 66 14.36 15.99 -19.07
CA LEU A 66 14.86 14.82 -18.36
C LEU A 66 13.76 14.31 -17.43
N VAL A 67 13.14 13.19 -17.79
CA VAL A 67 12.25 12.45 -16.89
C VAL A 67 13.15 11.58 -16.02
N PRO A 68 13.38 11.92 -14.74
CA PRO A 68 14.14 11.04 -13.87
C PRO A 68 13.40 9.70 -13.78
N THR A 69 14.06 8.62 -14.18
CA THR A 69 13.57 7.27 -13.95
C THR A 69 13.63 7.01 -12.45
N ILE A 70 12.54 7.28 -11.75
CA ILE A 70 12.42 6.95 -10.32
C ILE A 70 12.36 5.42 -10.24
N GLN A 71 13.50 4.80 -9.95
CA GLN A 71 13.53 3.38 -9.61
C GLN A 71 13.04 3.23 -8.18
N LEU A 72 11.79 2.79 -8.03
CA LEU A 72 11.23 2.38 -6.75
C LEU A 72 11.79 0.99 -6.41
N THR A 73 12.81 0.94 -5.57
CA THR A 73 13.50 -0.29 -5.14
C THR A 73 12.75 -1.08 -4.06
N ASP A 74 11.67 -0.54 -3.50
CA ASP A 74 10.91 -1.19 -2.43
C ASP A 74 9.64 -1.89 -2.99
N PRO A 75 9.64 -3.24 -3.09
CA PRO A 75 8.46 -3.99 -3.53
C PRO A 75 7.23 -3.80 -2.64
N ASN A 76 7.39 -3.36 -1.40
CA ASN A 76 6.27 -3.04 -0.51
C ASN A 76 5.63 -1.67 -0.83
N GLN A 77 6.37 -0.75 -1.46
CA GLN A 77 5.84 0.52 -1.96
C GLN A 77 5.23 0.42 -3.36
N LEU A 78 5.51 -0.67 -4.09
CA LEU A 78 4.88 -0.99 -5.37
C LEU A 78 3.43 -1.49 -5.21
N GLN A 79 2.98 -1.79 -3.99
CA GLN A 79 1.55 -1.92 -3.73
C GLN A 79 0.91 -0.55 -3.91
N ALA A 80 0.13 -0.40 -4.99
CA ALA A 80 -0.51 0.85 -5.36
C ALA A 80 -1.02 1.61 -4.10
N PRO A 81 -0.57 2.86 -3.85
CA PRO A 81 -0.84 3.60 -2.61
C PRO A 81 -2.33 3.90 -2.36
N GLY A 82 -3.23 3.46 -3.25
CA GLY A 82 -4.67 3.64 -3.17
C GLY A 82 -5.47 2.45 -2.61
N ARG A 83 -4.83 1.36 -2.16
CA ARG A 83 -5.56 0.18 -1.65
C ARG A 83 -5.05 -0.38 -0.33
N THR A 84 -4.44 0.45 0.52
CA THR A 84 -4.32 0.07 1.94
C THR A 84 -5.72 -0.17 2.48
N HIS A 85 -6.03 -1.42 2.80
CA HIS A 85 -7.35 -1.80 3.29
C HIS A 85 -7.60 -1.03 4.57
N LYS A 86 -8.69 -0.26 4.61
CA LYS A 86 -9.10 0.39 5.85
C LYS A 86 -9.41 -0.69 6.89
N SER A 87 -9.14 -0.39 8.15
CA SER A 87 -9.61 -1.20 9.28
C SER A 87 -11.13 -1.42 9.18
N SER A 88 -11.65 -2.50 9.75
CA SER A 88 -13.11 -2.68 9.86
C SER A 88 -13.73 -1.52 10.66
N GLU A 89 -15.00 -1.21 10.41
CA GLU A 89 -15.67 -0.09 11.09
C GLU A 89 -15.70 -0.29 12.61
N GLU A 90 -15.90 -1.53 13.07
CA GLU A 90 -15.85 -1.92 14.48
C GLU A 90 -14.47 -1.63 15.09
N LEU A 91 -13.39 -2.06 14.42
CA LEU A 91 -12.02 -1.80 14.88
C LEU A 91 -11.70 -0.30 14.88
N GLN A 92 -12.12 0.43 13.84
CA GLN A 92 -11.94 1.88 13.79
C GLN A 92 -12.61 2.56 14.98
N ASN A 93 -13.84 2.17 15.30
CA ASN A 93 -14.59 2.76 16.41
C ASN A 93 -13.97 2.40 17.76
N ALA A 94 -13.54 1.15 17.96
CA ALA A 94 -12.84 0.71 19.17
C ALA A 94 -11.57 1.55 19.41
N ILE A 95 -10.76 1.74 18.36
CA ILE A 95 -9.53 2.53 18.45
C ILE A 95 -9.81 4.01 18.67
N LYS A 96 -10.80 4.59 17.98
CA LYS A 96 -11.21 5.98 18.21
C LYS A 96 -11.60 6.20 19.67
N THR A 97 -12.34 5.27 20.26
CA THR A 97 -12.74 5.33 21.67
C THR A 97 -11.51 5.23 22.58
N LYS A 98 -10.65 4.22 22.38
CA LYS A 98 -9.45 4.03 23.20
C LYS A 98 -8.50 5.24 23.13
N LEU A 99 -8.26 5.78 21.94
CA LEU A 99 -7.39 6.95 21.75
C LEU A 99 -7.98 8.24 22.34
N ARG A 100 -9.31 8.39 22.36
CA ARG A 100 -9.97 9.50 23.06
C ARG A 100 -9.81 9.38 24.57
N VAL A 101 -9.95 8.18 25.13
CA VAL A 101 -9.71 7.93 26.57
C VAL A 101 -8.25 8.25 26.91
N LEU A 102 -7.30 7.70 26.14
CA LEU A 102 -5.87 7.97 26.31
C LEU A 102 -5.55 9.47 26.23
N ARG A 103 -6.22 10.20 25.32
CA ARG A 103 -6.06 11.65 25.19
C ARG A 103 -6.44 12.39 26.47
N GLU A 104 -7.56 12.02 27.11
CA GLU A 104 -7.96 12.62 28.38
C GLU A 104 -7.03 12.21 29.52
N GLU A 105 -6.56 10.96 29.56
CA GLU A 105 -5.58 10.49 30.54
C GLU A 105 -4.25 11.25 30.45
N ILE A 106 -3.77 11.53 29.23
CA ILE A 106 -2.55 12.32 29.02
C ILE A 106 -2.73 13.74 29.56
N VAL A 107 -3.87 14.38 29.32
CA VAL A 107 -4.16 15.72 29.85
C VAL A 107 -4.17 15.69 31.37
N GLN A 108 -4.91 14.76 31.98
CA GLN A 108 -5.00 14.65 33.43
C GLN A 108 -3.63 14.42 34.10
N ARG A 109 -2.77 13.61 33.46
CA ARG A 109 -1.45 13.26 34.00
C ARG A 109 -0.39 14.34 33.77
N ALA A 110 -0.24 14.83 32.54
CA ALA A 110 0.84 15.74 32.17
C ALA A 110 0.51 17.21 32.49
N TYR A 111 -0.77 17.52 32.62
CA TYR A 111 -1.29 18.88 32.64
C TYR A 111 -2.42 19.04 33.68
N PRO A 112 -2.17 18.70 34.95
CA PRO A 112 -3.19 18.80 35.98
C PRO A 112 -3.60 20.26 36.22
N ASN A 113 -4.89 20.49 36.46
CA ASN A 113 -5.47 21.79 36.85
C ASN A 113 -5.26 22.96 35.86
N GLN A 114 -4.95 22.70 34.59
CA GLN A 114 -4.90 23.74 33.57
C GLN A 114 -6.02 23.61 32.53
N TYR A 115 -6.44 24.75 31.99
CA TYR A 115 -7.51 24.85 30.99
C TYR A 115 -7.00 25.22 29.59
N ILE A 116 -5.70 25.52 29.45
CA ILE A 116 -5.11 26.03 28.20
C ILE A 116 -4.85 24.89 27.21
N ILE A 117 -4.20 23.81 27.65
CA ILE A 117 -3.91 22.66 26.80
C ILE A 117 -5.07 21.67 26.90
N THR A 118 -5.94 21.71 25.90
CA THR A 118 -7.02 20.74 25.77
C THR A 118 -6.52 19.44 25.13
N GLY A 119 -7.21 18.33 25.38
CA GLY A 119 -6.86 17.04 24.78
C GLY A 119 -6.75 17.11 23.25
N LYS A 120 -7.58 17.91 22.59
CA LYS A 120 -7.53 18.11 21.13
C LYS A 120 -6.22 18.72 20.63
N VAL A 121 -5.53 19.52 21.44
CA VAL A 121 -4.20 20.06 21.10
C VAL A 121 -3.15 18.96 21.15
N ILE A 122 -3.28 18.03 22.10
CA ILE A 122 -2.38 16.89 22.26
C ILE A 122 -2.61 15.87 21.15
N LEU A 123 -3.87 15.45 20.94
CA LEU A 123 -4.23 14.43 19.96
C LEU A 123 -5.49 14.85 19.20
N GLN A 124 -5.26 15.46 18.03
CA GLN A 124 -6.32 15.98 17.16
C GLN A 124 -7.20 14.85 16.61
N ASP A 125 -8.48 15.16 16.37
CA ASP A 125 -9.44 14.17 15.87
C ASP A 125 -9.03 13.60 14.49
N ASP A 126 -8.36 14.41 13.65
CA ASP A 126 -7.85 13.98 12.34
C ASP A 126 -6.71 12.97 12.47
N VAL A 127 -5.83 13.15 13.46
CA VAL A 127 -4.77 12.21 13.79
C VAL A 127 -5.38 10.89 14.26
N ILE A 128 -6.35 10.96 15.17
CA ILE A 128 -7.08 9.77 15.66
C ILE A 128 -7.75 9.04 14.50
N ASN A 129 -8.45 9.75 13.61
CA ASN A 129 -9.11 9.17 12.45
C ASN A 129 -8.11 8.50 11.50
N SER A 130 -6.98 9.14 11.22
CA SER A 130 -5.94 8.60 10.34
C SER A 130 -5.30 7.33 10.90
N LEU A 131 -5.03 7.31 12.22
CA LEU A 131 -4.49 6.13 12.91
C LEU A 131 -5.52 4.99 12.95
N ALA A 132 -6.77 5.29 13.27
CA ALA A 132 -7.84 4.29 13.33
C ALA A 132 -8.11 3.65 11.96
N ASP A 133 -8.13 4.44 10.88
CA ASP A 133 -8.31 3.96 9.50
C ASP A 133 -7.29 2.89 9.12
N HIS A 134 -6.12 2.87 9.76
CA HIS A 134 -5.00 2.00 9.40
C HIS A 134 -4.27 1.36 10.58
N ALA A 135 -5.00 1.11 11.65
CA ALA A 135 -4.53 0.59 12.91
C ALA A 135 -3.52 -0.56 12.81
N ARG A 136 -3.82 -1.57 11.97
CA ARG A 136 -2.97 -2.77 11.83
C ARG A 136 -1.58 -2.48 11.29
N LEU A 137 -1.38 -1.34 10.64
CA LEU A 137 -0.07 -0.93 10.13
C LEU A 137 0.75 -0.18 11.17
N ILE A 138 0.13 0.31 12.24
CA ILE A 138 0.79 1.10 13.28
C ILE A 138 1.47 0.15 14.26
N THR A 139 2.66 -0.31 13.90
CA THR A 139 3.47 -1.23 14.73
C THR A 139 4.56 -0.53 15.52
N SER A 140 4.91 0.70 15.16
CA SER A 140 5.96 1.47 15.81
C SER A 140 5.75 2.97 15.65
N VAL A 141 6.44 3.74 16.48
CA VAL A 141 6.44 5.22 16.46
C VAL A 141 6.92 5.76 15.12
N GLU A 142 7.90 5.10 14.49
CA GLU A 142 8.42 5.50 13.18
C GLU A 142 7.37 5.38 12.07
N VAL A 143 6.45 4.43 12.17
CA VAL A 143 5.32 4.34 11.23
C VAL A 143 4.34 5.51 11.43
N ILE A 144 4.12 5.93 12.67
CA ILE A 144 3.29 7.11 12.97
C ILE A 144 3.91 8.35 12.31
N LYS A 145 5.22 8.59 12.49
CA LYS A 145 5.94 9.74 11.91
C LYS A 145 5.83 9.81 10.39
N LYS A 146 5.94 8.66 9.72
CA LYS A 146 5.83 8.59 8.26
C LYS A 146 4.42 8.88 7.76
N ARG A 147 3.39 8.60 8.57
CA ARG A 147 2.00 8.61 8.13
C ARG A 147 1.26 9.88 8.51
N VAL A 148 1.53 10.42 9.70
CA VAL A 148 0.81 11.57 10.24
C VAL A 148 1.81 12.59 10.74
N ARG A 149 1.62 13.85 10.31
CA ARG A 149 2.37 14.98 10.86
C ARG A 149 1.80 15.34 12.23
N TRP A 150 2.31 14.68 13.26
CA TRP A 150 1.89 14.88 14.63
C TRP A 150 3.09 15.26 15.51
N HIS A 151 3.10 16.51 15.99
CA HIS A 151 4.23 17.07 16.75
C HIS A 151 4.52 16.37 18.09
N TRP A 152 3.54 15.71 18.71
CA TRP A 152 3.76 14.99 19.97
C TRP A 152 4.20 13.52 19.79
N THR A 153 4.55 13.12 18.56
CA THR A 153 4.90 11.72 18.25
C THR A 153 6.07 11.22 19.11
N ASP A 154 7.08 12.04 19.35
CA ASP A 154 8.24 11.63 20.17
C ASP A 154 7.90 11.51 21.66
N THR A 155 6.91 12.27 22.14
CA THR A 155 6.53 12.31 23.56
C THR A 155 5.48 11.25 23.91
N TYR A 156 4.45 11.08 23.08
CA TYR A 156 3.30 10.23 23.36
C TYR A 156 3.11 9.10 22.33
N GLY A 157 3.99 8.99 21.33
CA GLY A 157 3.87 7.99 20.27
C GLY A 157 3.91 6.57 20.78
N THR A 158 4.75 6.26 21.77
CA THR A 158 4.81 4.93 22.39
C THR A 158 3.48 4.55 23.04
N ALA A 159 2.92 5.43 23.88
CA ALA A 159 1.63 5.21 24.50
C ALA A 159 0.49 5.02 23.49
N VAL A 160 0.54 5.72 22.35
CA VAL A 160 -0.44 5.52 21.26
C VAL A 160 -0.27 4.18 20.57
N VAL A 161 0.97 3.74 20.30
CA VAL A 161 1.24 2.41 19.73
C VAL A 161 0.75 1.33 20.69
N ASP A 162 1.04 1.45 21.98
CA ASP A 162 0.63 0.48 23.01
C ASP A 162 -0.89 0.40 23.12
N ALA A 163 -1.59 1.54 23.12
CA ALA A 163 -3.04 1.58 23.16
C ALA A 163 -3.69 0.98 21.90
N ILE A 164 -3.09 1.15 20.72
CA ILE A 164 -3.55 0.49 19.50
C ILE A 164 -3.29 -1.02 19.58
N ALA A 165 -2.11 -1.42 20.07
CA ALA A 165 -1.75 -2.83 20.21
C ALA A 165 -2.69 -3.57 21.17
N GLU A 166 -3.08 -2.94 22.29
CA GLU A 166 -4.07 -3.47 23.24
C GLU A 166 -5.41 -3.75 22.54
N VAL A 167 -5.95 -2.78 21.79
CA VAL A 167 -7.21 -2.97 21.06
C VAL A 167 -7.07 -4.05 19.97
N LEU A 168 -5.91 -4.15 19.32
CA LEU A 168 -5.69 -5.16 18.29
C LEU A 168 -5.73 -6.60 18.82
N GLN A 169 -5.46 -6.83 20.11
CA GLN A 169 -5.58 -8.15 20.74
C GLN A 169 -7.04 -8.65 20.73
N ASP A 170 -7.99 -7.75 20.96
CA ASP A 170 -9.43 -8.07 20.96
C ASP A 170 -10.02 -8.20 19.55
N TYR A 171 -9.32 -7.70 18.54
CA TYR A 171 -9.76 -7.69 17.14
C TYR A 171 -8.74 -8.40 16.23
N PRO A 172 -8.57 -9.74 16.39
CA PRO A 172 -7.66 -10.51 15.55
C PRO A 172 -8.06 -10.39 14.07
N ASP A 173 -7.07 -10.31 13.17
CA ASP A 173 -7.33 -10.29 11.74
C ASP A 173 -7.68 -11.70 11.26
N THR A 174 -8.97 -12.01 11.20
CA THR A 174 -9.46 -13.31 10.74
C THR A 174 -8.92 -13.69 9.36
N ARG A 175 -8.67 -12.70 8.48
CA ARG A 175 -8.12 -12.96 7.13
C ARG A 175 -6.64 -13.30 7.18
N GLN A 176 -5.84 -12.59 7.97
CA GLN A 176 -4.42 -12.92 8.10
C GLN A 176 -4.26 -14.29 8.77
N ILE A 177 -5.04 -14.59 9.80
CA ILE A 177 -5.02 -15.89 10.47
C ILE A 177 -5.37 -17.02 9.49
N GLU A 178 -6.41 -16.84 8.68
CA GLU A 178 -6.76 -17.81 7.64
C GLU A 178 -5.66 -17.96 6.58
N GLN A 179 -5.01 -16.87 6.20
CA GLN A 179 -3.93 -16.90 5.23
C GLN A 179 -2.70 -17.62 5.77
N GLU A 180 -2.26 -17.28 6.98
CA GLU A 180 -1.14 -17.94 7.65
C GLU A 180 -1.42 -19.43 7.86
N LYS A 181 -2.67 -19.79 8.23
CA LYS A 181 -3.07 -21.19 8.34
C LYS A 181 -2.96 -21.92 6.99
N ARG A 182 -3.42 -21.31 5.89
CA ARG A 182 -3.28 -21.88 4.55
C ARG A 182 -1.82 -22.03 4.12
N GLU A 183 -0.98 -21.07 4.47
CA GLU A 183 0.46 -21.13 4.18
C GLU A 183 1.15 -22.25 4.97
N ARG A 184 0.82 -22.41 6.26
CA ARG A 184 1.28 -23.54 7.08
C ARG A 184 0.81 -24.88 6.52
N GLU A 185 -0.46 -25.01 6.18
CA GLU A 185 -1.01 -26.23 5.56
C GLU A 185 -0.31 -26.58 4.23
N ARG A 186 0.06 -25.57 3.43
CA ARG A 186 0.85 -25.78 2.20
C ARG A 186 2.26 -26.25 2.52
N ALA A 187 2.94 -25.60 3.48
CA ALA A 187 4.29 -25.99 3.88
C ALA A 187 4.32 -27.43 4.43
N GLU A 188 3.35 -27.81 5.26
CA GLU A 188 3.21 -29.17 5.77
C GLU A 188 2.96 -30.19 4.66
N LYS A 189 2.09 -29.88 3.70
CA LYS A 189 1.86 -30.74 2.53
C LYS A 189 3.11 -30.95 1.70
N VAL A 190 3.91 -29.90 1.49
CA VAL A 190 5.20 -29.99 0.79
C VAL A 190 6.16 -30.90 1.56
N LEU A 191 6.26 -30.73 2.87
CA LEU A 191 7.16 -31.51 3.72
C LEU A 191 6.75 -33.00 3.79
N GLN A 192 5.44 -33.28 3.83
CA GLN A 192 4.93 -34.64 3.71
C GLN A 192 5.18 -35.25 2.32
N GLY A 193 5.06 -34.44 1.26
CA GLY A 193 5.41 -34.83 -0.10
C GLY A 193 6.88 -35.25 -0.24
N MET A 194 7.79 -34.44 0.30
CA MET A 194 9.23 -34.74 0.32
C MET A 194 9.54 -36.04 1.08
N LYS A 195 8.94 -36.24 2.27
CA LYS A 195 9.10 -37.49 3.04
C LYS A 195 8.61 -38.73 2.27
N LYS A 196 7.47 -38.63 1.57
CA LYS A 196 6.96 -39.73 0.73
C LYS A 196 7.91 -40.02 -0.44
N GLN A 197 8.47 -38.99 -1.07
CA GLN A 197 9.43 -39.14 -2.14
C GLN A 197 10.72 -39.81 -1.66
N GLU A 198 11.29 -39.36 -0.54
CA GLU A 198 12.46 -40.00 0.08
C GLU A 198 12.21 -41.49 0.41
N PHE A 199 11.01 -41.81 0.90
CA PHE A 199 10.63 -43.19 1.18
C PHE A 199 10.53 -44.03 -0.11
N GLN A 200 9.93 -43.49 -1.17
CA GLN A 200 9.88 -44.16 -2.48
C GLN A 200 11.27 -44.36 -3.09
N ASP A 201 12.16 -43.38 -2.95
CA ASP A 201 13.53 -43.48 -3.45
C ASP A 201 14.35 -44.54 -2.68
N LYS A 202 14.14 -44.66 -1.36
CA LYS A 202 14.70 -45.76 -0.57
C LYS A 202 14.20 -47.13 -1.02
N LEU A 203 12.90 -47.26 -1.27
CA LEU A 203 12.30 -48.50 -1.78
C LEU A 203 12.87 -48.87 -3.15
N LYS A 204 12.99 -47.91 -4.08
CA LYS A 204 13.57 -48.12 -5.41
C LYS A 204 15.03 -48.58 -5.32
N LYS A 205 15.82 -47.97 -4.44
CA LYS A 205 17.21 -48.40 -4.19
C LYS A 205 17.25 -49.84 -3.68
N LEU A 206 16.46 -50.18 -2.67
CA LEU A 206 16.38 -51.53 -2.14
C LEU A 206 15.94 -52.54 -3.20
N SER A 207 14.92 -52.22 -4.01
CA SER A 207 14.46 -53.10 -5.08
C SER A 207 15.53 -53.31 -6.15
N ALA A 208 16.28 -52.27 -6.52
CA ALA A 208 17.39 -52.39 -7.46
C ALA A 208 18.48 -53.30 -6.91
N THR A 209 18.89 -53.10 -5.65
CA THR A 209 19.90 -53.94 -5.00
C THR A 209 19.48 -55.41 -4.91
N CYS A 210 18.22 -55.68 -4.58
CA CYS A 210 17.70 -57.05 -4.56
C CYS A 210 17.64 -57.66 -5.97
N PHE A 211 17.23 -56.88 -6.97
CA PHE A 211 17.17 -57.33 -8.36
C PHE A 211 18.58 -57.68 -8.89
N ASP A 212 19.56 -56.79 -8.69
CA ASP A 212 20.95 -57.00 -9.08
C ASP A 212 21.54 -58.26 -8.41
N ALA A 213 21.23 -58.49 -7.13
CA ALA A 213 21.66 -59.68 -6.41
C ALA A 213 21.06 -60.96 -7.01
N VAL A 214 19.76 -60.98 -7.34
CA VAL A 214 19.11 -62.13 -7.98
C VAL A 214 19.66 -62.38 -9.38
N GLU A 215 19.86 -61.32 -10.18
CA GLU A 215 20.39 -61.43 -11.53
C GLU A 215 21.83 -61.98 -11.52
N SER A 216 22.66 -61.58 -10.56
CA SER A 216 24.02 -62.10 -10.39
C SER A 216 24.08 -63.61 -10.09
N VAL A 217 23.03 -64.16 -9.45
CA VAL A 217 22.93 -65.59 -9.13
C VAL A 217 22.29 -66.39 -10.27
N THR A 218 21.39 -65.78 -11.05
CA THR A 218 20.69 -66.45 -12.17
C THR A 218 21.45 -66.41 -13.49
N ARG A 219 22.40 -65.48 -13.66
CA ARG A 219 23.36 -65.44 -14.76
C ARG A 219 24.82 -65.60 -14.26
N PRO A 220 25.20 -66.76 -13.69
CA PRO A 220 26.59 -67.01 -13.39
C PRO A 220 27.34 -67.30 -14.70
N GLY A 221 27.95 -66.27 -15.29
CA GLY A 221 28.90 -66.39 -16.40
C GLY A 221 28.28 -66.38 -17.79
N HIS A 222 28.30 -65.19 -18.42
CA HIS A 222 28.68 -65.08 -19.83
C HIS A 222 29.99 -64.30 -19.85
N GLU A 223 31.08 -65.01 -19.52
CA GLU A 223 32.40 -64.72 -20.09
C GLU A 223 32.54 -65.53 -21.38
#